data_AF-A0A7W3Y3V5-F1
#
_entry.id   AF-A0A7W3Y3V5-F1
#
_cell.length_a   1.000
_cell.length_b   1.000
_cell.length_c   1.000
_cell.angle_alpha   90.00
_cell.angle_beta   90.00
_cell.angle_gamma   90.00
#
_symmetry.space_group_name_H-M   'P 1'
#
loop_
_entity.id
_entity.type
_entity.pdbx_description
1 polymer ?
#
loop_
_entity_poly.entity_id
_entity_poly.type
_entity_poly.pdbx_seq_one_letter_code
_entity_poly.pdbx_strand_id
1 'polypeptide(L)'
;MTPPTTRLRFAEPADAAVLAAFLGRHLKWDRTAAVRLRAEGGVLAVFARPARFEVVAVLPLPLAATDAPAETLDLTVSAGELLEGIEGLDGIDGARGAEQ
;
A
#
# COMPACT_ATOMS: atom_id res chain seq x y z
N MET A 1 -9.26 0.35 -23.05
CA MET A 1 -9.17 1.63 -22.30
C MET A 1 -8.31 1.34 -21.09
N THR A 2 -7.03 1.72 -21.12
CA THR A 2 -6.09 1.39 -20.03
C THR A 2 -6.44 2.28 -18.84
N PRO A 3 -6.66 1.73 -17.63
CA PRO A 3 -6.87 2.57 -16.46
C PRO A 3 -5.63 3.44 -16.24
N PRO A 4 -5.80 4.70 -15.78
CA PRO A 4 -4.67 5.56 -15.48
C PRO A 4 -3.80 4.89 -14.40
N THR A 5 -2.56 4.61 -14.73
CA THR A 5 -1.58 4.03 -13.81
C THR A 5 -0.97 5.14 -12.97
N THR A 6 -1.33 5.19 -11.68
CA THR A 6 -0.71 6.07 -10.70
C THR A 6 0.41 5.32 -9.98
N ARG A 7 1.62 5.89 -9.91
CA ARG A 7 2.73 5.34 -9.14
C ARG A 7 2.87 6.06 -7.81
N LEU A 8 2.85 5.30 -6.72
CA LEU A 8 3.12 5.79 -5.37
C LEU A 8 4.60 5.52 -5.02
N ARG A 9 5.27 6.51 -4.43
CA ARG A 9 6.61 6.36 -3.87
C ARG A 9 6.55 6.60 -2.36
N PHE A 10 6.82 5.57 -1.58
CA PHE A 10 6.90 5.68 -0.13
C PHE A 10 8.18 6.39 0.30
N ALA A 11 8.14 7.03 1.47
CA ALA A 11 9.31 7.68 2.03
C ALA A 11 10.40 6.64 2.37
N GLU A 12 10.01 5.51 2.98
CA GLU A 12 10.90 4.40 3.31
C GLU A 12 10.47 3.10 2.62
N PRO A 13 11.42 2.20 2.27
CA PRO A 13 11.08 0.91 1.68
C PRO A 13 10.25 0.02 2.63
N ALA A 14 10.41 0.20 3.94
CA ALA A 14 9.64 -0.53 4.95
C ALA A 14 8.13 -0.23 4.90
N ASP A 15 7.74 0.97 4.45
CA ASP A 15 6.33 1.36 4.37
C ASP A 15 5.55 0.53 3.35
N ALA A 16 6.21 0.15 2.23
CA ALA A 16 5.63 -0.76 1.24
C ALA A 16 5.36 -2.15 1.85
N ALA A 17 6.27 -2.65 2.68
CA ALA A 17 6.11 -3.92 3.39
C ALA A 17 4.96 -3.86 4.42
N VAL A 18 4.83 -2.75 5.14
CA VAL A 18 3.73 -2.50 6.07
C VAL A 18 2.39 -2.51 5.32
N LEU A 19 2.31 -1.84 4.17
CA LEU A 19 1.10 -1.84 3.34
C LEU A 19 0.73 -3.26 2.89
N ALA A 20 1.69 -4.01 2.35
CA ALA A 20 1.44 -5.36 1.88
C ALA A 20 0.99 -6.30 3.01
N ALA A 21 1.60 -6.20 4.20
CA ALA A 21 1.19 -6.97 5.37
C ALA A 21 -0.24 -6.62 5.82
N PHE A 22 -0.62 -5.34 5.75
CA PHE A 22 -1.98 -4.87 6.04
C PHE A 22 -2.99 -5.45 5.05
N LEU A 23 -2.72 -5.36 3.75
CA LEU A 23 -3.59 -5.90 2.69
C LEU A 23 -3.72 -7.43 2.78
N GLY A 24 -2.61 -8.14 2.99
CA GLY A 24 -2.62 -9.60 3.17
C GLY A 24 -3.47 -10.03 4.36
N ARG A 25 -3.42 -9.29 5.48
CA ARG A 25 -4.29 -9.53 6.63
C ARG A 25 -5.76 -9.30 6.29
N HIS A 26 -6.07 -8.30 5.48
CA HIS A 26 -7.43 -7.99 5.08
C HIS A 26 -8.01 -9.06 4.14
N LEU A 27 -7.23 -9.47 3.14
CA LEU A 27 -7.56 -10.52 2.17
C LEU A 27 -7.75 -11.89 2.82
N LYS A 28 -7.10 -12.16 3.95
CA LYS A 28 -7.33 -13.37 4.75
C LYS A 28 -8.80 -13.52 5.17
N TRP A 29 -9.48 -12.39 5.43
CA TRP A 29 -10.85 -12.38 5.92
C TRP A 29 -11.87 -12.12 4.80
N ASP A 30 -11.51 -11.32 3.80
CA ASP A 30 -12.37 -10.99 2.67
C ASP A 30 -11.54 -10.91 1.38
N ARG A 31 -11.66 -11.94 0.53
CA ARG A 31 -10.93 -12.04 -0.75
C ARG A 31 -11.41 -11.04 -1.81
N THR A 32 -12.57 -10.42 -1.59
CA THR A 32 -13.16 -9.41 -2.49
C THR A 32 -13.01 -8.01 -1.94
N ALA A 33 -12.18 -7.83 -0.91
CA ALA A 33 -12.09 -6.57 -0.21
C ALA A 33 -11.61 -5.42 -1.10
N ALA A 34 -12.31 -4.30 -1.00
CA ALA A 34 -11.93 -3.03 -1.60
C ALA A 34 -11.34 -2.10 -0.54
N VAL A 35 -10.30 -1.36 -0.91
CA VAL A 35 -9.67 -0.33 -0.07
C VAL A 35 -9.75 1.02 -0.77
N ARG A 36 -10.03 2.07 0.01
CA ARG A 36 -9.98 3.45 -0.48
C ARG A 36 -8.64 4.05 -0.10
N LEU A 37 -7.92 4.55 -1.10
CA LEU A 37 -6.63 5.21 -0.98
C LEU A 37 -6.86 6.71 -1.07
N ARG A 38 -6.36 7.46 -0.09
CA ARG A 38 -6.29 8.92 -0.16
C ARG A 38 -4.87 9.41 0.05
N ALA A 39 -4.36 10.22 -0.85
CA ALA A 39 -3.05 10.85 -0.70
C ALA A 39 -3.18 12.37 -0.72
N GLU A 40 -2.69 13.02 0.32
CA GLU A 40 -2.66 14.47 0.45
C GLU A 40 -1.49 14.86 1.37
N GLY A 41 -0.82 15.97 1.07
CA GLY A 41 0.22 16.52 1.96
C GLY A 41 1.40 15.58 2.22
N GLY A 42 1.70 14.65 1.30
CA GLY A 42 2.80 13.69 1.46
C GLY A 42 2.46 12.49 2.35
N VAL A 43 1.19 12.23 2.65
CA VAL A 43 0.75 11.05 3.40
C VAL A 43 -0.30 10.29 2.61
N LEU A 44 -0.14 8.97 2.52
CA LEU A 44 -1.14 8.04 2.03
C LEU A 44 -1.94 7.50 3.22
N ALA A 45 -3.25 7.72 3.22
CA ALA A 45 -4.19 7.09 4.13
C ALA A 45 -4.95 5.97 3.39
N VAL A 46 -4.83 4.74 3.89
CA VAL A 46 -5.54 3.57 3.38
C VAL A 46 -6.70 3.24 4.30
N PHE A 47 -7.92 3.27 3.76
CA PHE A 47 -9.15 2.95 4.46
C PHE A 47 -9.68 1.60 3.99
N ALA A 48 -9.77 0.65 4.91
CA ALA A 48 -10.32 -0.68 4.64
C ALA A 48 -11.53 -0.91 5.55
N ARG A 49 -12.62 -1.47 5.01
CA ARG A 49 -13.80 -1.83 5.79
C ARG A 49 -13.94 -3.35 5.81
N PRO A 50 -13.53 -4.04 6.89
CA PRO A 50 -13.70 -5.48 6.97
C PRO A 50 -15.19 -5.80 7.03
N ALA A 51 -15.68 -6.63 6.10
CA ALA A 51 -17.10 -6.99 6.01
C ALA A 51 -17.70 -7.54 7.31
N ARG A 52 -16.86 -8.08 8.21
CA ARG A 52 -17.29 -8.74 9.44
C ARG A 52 -17.34 -7.84 10.69
N PHE A 53 -16.73 -6.66 10.67
CA PHE A 53 -16.43 -5.94 11.92
C PHE A 53 -17.08 -4.55 12.06
N GLU A 54 -17.82 -4.03 11.07
CA GLU A 54 -18.38 -2.66 11.06
C GLU A 54 -17.37 -1.53 11.39
N VAL A 55 -16.07 -1.85 11.45
CA VAL A 55 -14.98 -0.91 11.72
C VAL A 55 -14.33 -0.46 10.42
N VAL A 56 -13.69 0.71 10.47
CA VAL A 56 -12.78 1.16 9.40
C VAL A 56 -11.36 1.03 9.94
N ALA A 57 -10.56 0.21 9.29
CA ALA A 57 -9.13 0.17 9.52
C ALA A 57 -8.48 1.30 8.71
N VAL A 58 -7.66 2.12 9.36
CA VAL A 58 -6.93 3.23 8.74
C VAL A 58 -5.44 2.99 8.92
N LEU A 59 -4.70 3.01 7.81
CA LEU A 59 -3.24 2.92 7.80
C LEU A 59 -2.66 4.17 7.13
N PRO A 60 -2.04 5.09 7.89
CA PRO A 60 -1.27 6.20 7.33
C PRO A 60 0.16 5.77 7.01
N LEU A 61 0.67 6.14 5.84
CA LEU A 61 2.04 5.90 5.39
C LEU A 61 2.64 7.16 4.76
N PRO A 62 3.87 7.54 5.09
CA PRO A 62 4.53 8.69 4.49
C PRO A 62 4.90 8.41 3.03
N LEU A 63 4.73 9.40 2.17
CA LEU A 63 5.15 9.38 0.77
C LEU A 63 6.44 10.19 0.62
N ALA A 64 7.30 9.76 -0.31
CA ALA A 64 8.48 10.51 -0.68
C ALA A 64 8.07 11.86 -1.30
N ALA A 65 8.85 12.91 -1.00
CA ALA A 65 8.67 14.20 -1.64
C ALA A 65 8.88 14.08 -3.17
N THR A 66 7.99 14.70 -3.94
CA THR A 66 8.10 14.78 -5.40
C THR A 66 8.26 16.24 -5.83
N ASP A 67 8.97 16.48 -6.94
CA ASP A 67 9.12 17.83 -7.54
C ASP A 67 7.80 18.44 -8.04
N ALA A 68 6.76 17.63 -8.21
CA ALA A 68 5.41 18.08 -8.50
C ALA A 68 4.58 18.12 -7.19
N PRO A 69 3.65 19.08 -7.05
CA PRO A 69 2.69 19.05 -5.95
C PRO A 69 1.99 17.71 -5.96
N ALA A 70 1.98 17.02 -4.81
CA ALA A 70 1.31 15.74 -4.67
C ALA A 70 -0.16 15.93 -5.04
N GLU A 71 -0.54 15.47 -6.23
CA GLU A 71 -1.92 15.48 -6.69
C GLU A 71 -2.77 14.78 -5.63
N THR A 72 -3.90 15.37 -5.27
CA THR A 72 -4.81 14.76 -4.30
C THR A 72 -5.34 13.48 -4.90
N LEU A 73 -4.91 12.34 -4.34
CA LEU A 73 -5.36 11.03 -4.78
C LEU A 73 -6.60 10.64 -3.97
N ASP A 74 -7.65 10.17 -4.62
CA ASP A 74 -8.81 9.56 -3.95
C ASP A 74 -9.43 8.51 -4.85
N LEU A 75 -9.14 7.24 -4.58
CA LEU A 75 -9.63 6.12 -5.39
C LEU A 75 -9.90 4.89 -4.55
N THR A 76 -10.83 4.07 -5.03
CA THR A 76 -11.11 2.75 -4.45
C THR A 76 -10.59 1.68 -5.40
N VAL A 77 -9.80 0.75 -4.86
CA VAL A 77 -9.19 -0.36 -5.62
C VAL A 77 -9.42 -1.67 -4.90
N SER A 78 -9.32 -2.78 -5.64
CA SER A 78 -9.23 -4.12 -5.06
C SER A 78 -7.97 -4.22 -4.21
N ALA A 79 -8.11 -4.76 -2.99
CA ALA A 79 -6.97 -5.04 -2.12
C ALA A 79 -6.00 -6.05 -2.74
N GLY A 80 -6.53 -7.00 -3.54
CA GLY A 80 -5.73 -7.98 -4.26
C GLY A 80 -4.88 -7.34 -5.36
N GLU A 81 -5.52 -6.59 -6.25
CA GLU A 81 -4.81 -5.91 -7.36
C GLU A 81 -3.79 -4.90 -6.83
N LEU A 82 -4.11 -4.19 -5.75
CA LEU A 82 -3.16 -3.29 -5.09
C LEU A 82 -1.95 -4.04 -4.53
N LEU A 83 -2.16 -5.21 -3.90
CA LEU A 83 -1.08 -6.03 -3.37
C LEU A 83 -0.19 -6.58 -4.50
N GLU A 84 -0.77 -7.01 -5.62
CA GLU A 84 -0.04 -7.46 -6.82
C GLU A 84 0.79 -6.32 -7.44
N GLY A 85 0.32 -5.07 -7.34
CA GLY A 85 1.01 -3.89 -7.85
C GLY A 85 2.12 -3.34 -6.96
N ILE A 86 2.30 -3.87 -5.73
CA ILE A 86 3.43 -3.50 -4.86
C ILE A 86 4.66 -4.28 -5.32
N GLU A 87 5.48 -3.66 -6.17
CA GLU A 87 6.78 -4.22 -6.57
C GLU A 87 7.75 -4.18 -5.36
N GLY A 88 8.18 -5.36 -4.89
CA GLY A 88 9.31 -5.52 -3.97
C GLY A 88 8.97 -6.09 -2.58
N LEU A 89 8.65 -7.38 -2.49
CA LEU A 89 8.75 -8.17 -1.25
C LEU A 89 9.41 -9.55 -1.39
N ASP A 90 9.88 -9.89 -2.58
CA ASP A 90 10.71 -11.09 -2.77
C ASP A 90 12.16 -10.70 -3.07
N GLY A 91 12.76 -10.10 -2.05
CA GLY A 91 14.20 -10.12 -1.86
C GLY A 91 14.49 -11.10 -0.73
N ILE A 92 14.75 -12.35 -1.09
CA ILE A 92 15.50 -13.29 -0.27
C ILE A 92 16.83 -12.67 0.19
N ASP A 93 16.83 -11.85 1.24
CA ASP A 93 18.05 -11.49 1.95
C ASP A 93 18.34 -12.58 2.99
N GLY A 94 18.80 -13.71 2.45
CA GLY A 94 19.28 -14.85 3.18
C GLY A 94 20.64 -15.26 2.66
N ALA A 95 21.68 -14.46 2.90
CA ALA A 95 23.00 -14.98 3.27
C ALA A 95 23.99 -13.84 3.61
N ARG A 96 24.12 -13.64 4.92
CA ARG A 96 25.39 -13.51 5.68
C ARG A 96 26.47 -12.62 5.07
N GLY A 97 26.70 -11.52 5.79
CA GLY A 97 27.92 -11.38 6.58
C GLY A 97 29.22 -11.39 5.79
N ALA A 98 29.75 -10.19 5.60
CA ALA A 98 31.17 -9.95 5.63
C ALA A 98 31.83 -10.81 6.72
N GLU A 99 32.73 -11.70 6.32
CA GLU A 99 33.87 -12.17 7.12
C GLU A 99 34.88 -12.80 6.14
N GLN A 100 35.82 -11.93 5.73
CA GLN A 100 37.21 -12.14 5.30
C GLN A 100 37.54 -13.22 4.25
#